data_AF-A0A966ARV1-F1
#
_entry.id   AF-A0A966ARV1-F1
#
_cell.length_a   1.000
_cell.length_b   1.000
_cell.length_c   1.000
_cell.angle_alpha   90.00
_cell.angle_beta   90.00
_cell.angle_gamma   90.00
#
_symmetry.space_group_name_H-M   'P 1'
#
loop_
_entity.id
_entity.type
_entity.pdbx_description
1 polymer ?
#
loop_
_entity_poly.entity_id
_entity_poly.type
_entity_poly.pdbx_seq_one_letter_code
_entity_poly.pdbx_strand_id
1 'polypeptide(L)'
;MLYREAGQFKTTYMADQAMFPIVQDRWFVAALLVIAYLVVPNIANEYWLQAVLIPFLVFCMAAIGLNLLIGYAGQLSLGTGAFMAV
;
A
#
# COMPACT_ATOMS: atom_id res chain seq x y z
N MET A 1 11.63 18.45 4.76
CA MET A 1 10.77 18.33 3.56
C MET A 1 11.67 17.91 2.41
N LEU A 2 11.48 16.69 1.88
CA LEU A 2 12.31 16.14 0.80
C LEU A 2 12.03 16.81 -0.56
N TYR A 3 10.88 17.47 -0.70
CA TYR A 3 10.46 18.15 -1.93
C TYR A 3 10.30 19.65 -1.74
N ARG A 4 10.48 20.37 -2.84
CA ARG A 4 10.17 21.78 -2.94
C ARG A 4 8.71 21.93 -3.36
N GLU A 5 7.85 22.24 -2.41
CA GLU A 5 6.41 22.42 -2.61
C GLU A 5 6.05 23.80 -3.20
N ALA A 6 6.99 24.76 -3.13
CA ALA A 6 6.81 26.10 -3.68
C ALA A 6 6.62 26.06 -5.21
N GLY A 7 5.40 26.42 -5.65
CA GLY A 7 4.97 26.45 -7.06
C GLY A 7 3.89 25.43 -7.44
N GLN A 8 3.52 24.52 -6.53
CA GLN A 8 2.41 23.57 -6.74
C GLN A 8 1.11 24.16 -6.18
N PHE A 9 0.43 25.00 -6.97
CA PHE A 9 -0.82 25.64 -6.54
C PHE A 9 -2.02 24.73 -6.76
N LYS A 10 -2.84 24.54 -5.72
CA LYS A 10 -4.14 23.89 -5.82
C LYS A 10 -5.19 24.96 -6.13
N THR A 11 -5.83 24.88 -7.30
CA THR A 11 -6.80 25.89 -7.76
C THR A 11 -8.25 25.48 -7.54
N THR A 12 -8.52 24.22 -7.16
CA THR A 12 -9.86 23.68 -6.93
C THR A 12 -9.92 22.84 -5.66
N TYR A 13 -11.09 22.78 -5.01
CA TYR A 13 -11.33 21.94 -3.83
C TYR A 13 -11.10 20.44 -4.12
N MET A 14 -11.45 20.00 -5.33
CA MET A 14 -11.22 18.61 -5.74
C MET A 14 -9.72 18.27 -5.82
N ALA A 15 -8.87 19.24 -6.20
CA ALA A 15 -7.42 19.05 -6.19
C ALA A 15 -6.86 18.96 -4.76
N ASP A 16 -7.57 19.49 -3.77
CA ASP A 16 -7.17 19.41 -2.36
C ASP A 16 -7.52 18.06 -1.72
N GLN A 17 -8.60 17.41 -2.18
CA GLN A 17 -9.01 16.07 -1.76
C GLN A 17 -8.25 14.94 -2.47
N ALA A 18 -7.29 15.25 -3.34
CA ALA A 18 -6.52 14.24 -4.04
C ALA A 18 -5.65 13.40 -3.08
N MET A 19 -5.67 12.07 -3.24
CA MET A 19 -4.87 11.14 -2.44
C MET A 19 -3.36 11.43 -2.48
N PHE A 20 -2.86 11.89 -3.63
CA PHE A 20 -1.47 12.31 -3.82
C PHE A 20 -1.44 13.73 -4.42
N PRO A 21 -1.41 14.78 -3.58
CA PRO A 21 -1.44 16.16 -4.07
C PRO A 21 -0.12 16.59 -4.72
N ILE A 22 1.01 15.96 -4.34
CA ILE A 22 2.35 16.26 -4.85
C ILE A 22 2.60 15.44 -6.12
N VAL A 23 2.99 16.09 -7.21
CA VAL A 23 3.23 15.42 -8.51
C VAL A 23 4.42 14.44 -8.43
N GLN A 24 5.46 14.77 -7.68
CA GLN A 24 6.62 13.90 -7.46
C GLN A 24 6.22 12.56 -6.81
N ASP A 25 5.38 12.61 -5.78
CA ASP A 25 4.90 11.40 -5.10
C ASP A 25 4.04 10.53 -6.02
N ARG A 26 3.23 11.16 -6.89
CA ARG A 26 2.45 10.41 -7.90
C ARG A 26 3.35 9.63 -8.84
N TRP A 27 4.42 10.25 -9.34
CA TRP A 27 5.39 9.58 -10.21
C TRP A 27 6.18 8.51 -9.48
N PHE A 28 6.54 8.75 -8.22
CA PHE A 28 7.22 7.76 -7.39
C PHE A 28 6.36 6.52 -7.17
N VAL A 29 5.09 6.71 -6.77
CA VAL A 29 4.14 5.60 -6.58
C VAL A 29 3.89 4.87 -7.90
N ALA A 30 3.73 5.59 -9.01
CA ALA A 30 3.57 4.98 -10.32
C ALA A 30 4.80 4.14 -10.71
N ALA A 31 6.01 4.65 -10.52
CA ALA A 31 7.24 3.92 -10.78
C ALA A 31 7.35 2.67 -9.89
N LEU A 32 7.01 2.79 -8.61
CA LEU A 32 7.01 1.67 -7.66
C LEU A 32 6.02 0.58 -8.07
N LEU A 33 4.82 0.95 -8.51
CA LEU A 33 3.82 -0.01 -9.02
C LEU A 33 4.30 -0.70 -10.30
N VAL A 34 4.91 0.04 -11.22
CA VAL A 34 5.49 -0.52 -12.45
C VAL A 34 6.60 -1.52 -12.12
N ILE A 35 7.49 -1.20 -11.18
CA ILE A 35 8.54 -2.11 -10.73
C ILE A 35 7.93 -3.36 -10.07
N ALA A 36 6.98 -3.17 -9.17
CA ALA A 36 6.32 -4.27 -8.45
C ALA A 36 5.64 -5.25 -9.41
N TYR A 37 5.01 -4.77 -10.48
CA TYR A 37 4.23 -5.63 -11.38
C TYR A 37 5.02 -6.16 -12.59
N LEU A 38 6.03 -5.42 -13.07
CA LEU A 38 6.80 -5.83 -14.27
C LEU A 38 8.18 -6.39 -13.93
N VAL A 39 8.83 -5.93 -12.87
CA VAL A 39 10.22 -6.34 -12.57
C VAL A 39 10.23 -7.52 -11.61
N VAL A 40 9.46 -7.46 -10.53
CA VAL A 40 9.44 -8.50 -9.49
C VAL A 40 9.07 -9.89 -10.04
N PRO A 41 7.98 -10.10 -10.81
CA PRO A 41 7.64 -11.44 -11.29
C PRO A 41 8.61 -11.98 -12.34
N ASN A 42 9.33 -11.11 -13.06
CA ASN A 42 10.31 -11.54 -14.07
C ASN A 42 11.68 -11.91 -13.48
N ILE A 43 11.99 -11.45 -12.26
CA ILE A 43 13.29 -11.68 -11.61
C ILE A 43 13.19 -12.64 -10.42
N ALA A 44 12.04 -12.67 -9.73
CA ALA A 44 11.88 -13.47 -8.53
C ALA A 44 11.85 -14.97 -8.84
N ASN A 45 12.68 -15.73 -8.12
CA ASN A 45 12.67 -17.20 -8.16
C ASN A 45 11.50 -17.75 -7.32
N GLU A 46 11.10 -19.00 -7.56
CA GLU A 46 10.01 -19.70 -6.88
C GLU A 46 10.13 -19.62 -5.35
N TYR A 47 11.34 -19.78 -4.82
CA TYR A 47 11.61 -19.63 -3.38
C TYR A 47 11.21 -18.25 -2.85
N TRP A 48 11.60 -17.18 -3.55
CA TRP A 48 11.28 -15.81 -3.12
C TRP A 48 9.78 -15.53 -3.19
N LEU A 49 9.11 -16.05 -4.22
CA LEU A 49 7.66 -15.89 -4.37
C LEU A 49 6.91 -16.66 -3.29
N GLN A 50 7.15 -17.97 -3.17
CA GLN A 50 6.38 -18.83 -2.27
C GLN A 50 6.72 -18.67 -0.79
N ALA A 51 8.01 -18.57 -0.45
CA ALA A 51 8.44 -18.57 0.95
C ALA A 51 8.36 -17.18 1.59
N VAL A 52 8.45 -16.11 0.79
CA VAL A 52 8.58 -14.74 1.31
C VAL A 52 7.46 -13.85 0.82
N LEU A 53 7.38 -13.61 -0.49
CA LEU A 53 6.56 -12.54 -1.05
C LEU A 53 5.06 -12.81 -0.89
N ILE A 54 4.61 -14.02 -1.22
CA ILE A 54 3.20 -14.40 -1.11
C ILE A 54 2.73 -14.36 0.36
N PRO A 55 3.39 -15.04 1.32
CA PRO A 55 3.01 -14.94 2.74
C PRO A 55 3.03 -13.51 3.26
N PHE A 56 4.06 -12.73 2.93
CA PHE A 56 4.17 -11.34 3.34
C PHE A 56 3.00 -10.49 2.86
N LEU A 57 2.64 -10.59 1.56
CA LEU A 57 1.52 -9.85 0.99
C LEU A 57 0.17 -10.24 1.62
N VAL A 58 -0.03 -11.52 1.91
CA VAL A 58 -1.23 -12.02 2.62
C VAL A 58 -1.32 -11.41 4.02
N PHE A 59 -0.22 -11.42 4.78
CA PHE A 59 -0.20 -10.84 6.12
C PHE A 59 -0.36 -9.31 6.10
N CYS A 60 0.24 -8.61 5.14
CA CYS A 60 0.02 -7.17 4.96
C CYS A 60 -1.45 -6.86 4.67
N MET A 61 -2.10 -7.62 3.78
CA MET A 61 -3.52 -7.45 3.49
C MET A 61 -4.38 -7.70 4.74
N ALA A 62 -4.10 -8.77 5.48
CA ALA A 62 -4.79 -9.07 6.73
C ALA A 62 -4.61 -7.96 7.78
N ALA A 63 -3.41 -7.40 7.91
CA ALA A 63 -3.12 -6.31 8.82
C ALA A 63 -3.86 -5.01 8.47
N ILE A 64 -3.93 -4.66 7.17
CA ILE A 64 -4.71 -3.50 6.70
C ILE A 64 -6.20 -3.71 6.97
N GLY A 65 -6.72 -4.90 6.67
CA GLY A 65 -8.11 -5.25 6.97
C GLY A 65 -8.44 -5.12 8.46
N LEU A 66 -7.55 -5.63 9.32
CA LEU A 66 -7.68 -5.49 10.77
C LEU A 66 -7.70 -4.02 11.22
N ASN A 67 -6.81 -3.20 10.66
CA ASN A 67 -6.74 -1.76 10.97
C ASN A 67 -8.04 -1.04 10.55
N LEU A 68 -8.64 -1.47 9.44
CA LEU A 68 -9.93 -0.95 8.99
C LEU A 68 -11.07 -1.34 9.96
N LEU A 69 -11.18 -2.62 10.31
CA LEU A 69 -12.27 -3.12 11.17
C LEU A 69 -12.18 -2.54 12.60
N ILE A 70 -11.02 -2.65 13.24
CA ILE A 70 -10.86 -2.21 14.63
C ILE A 70 -10.72 -0.69 14.70
N GLY A 71 -9.96 -0.09 13.78
CA GLY A 71 -9.65 1.34 13.81
C GLY A 71 -10.80 2.21 13.31
N TYR A 72 -11.38 1.90 12.14
CA TYR A 72 -12.43 2.73 11.54
C TYR A 72 -13.84 2.30 11.93
N ALA A 73 -14.12 0.99 11.99
CA ALA A 73 -15.46 0.48 12.29
C ALA A 73 -15.69 0.11 13.77
N GLY A 74 -14.63 -0.02 14.57
CA GLY A 74 -14.71 -0.42 15.99
C GLY A 74 -15.13 -1.88 16.23
N GLN A 75 -15.05 -2.75 15.21
CA GLN A 75 -15.47 -4.15 15.31
C GLN A 75 -14.33 -5.06 15.78
N LEU A 76 -14.66 -6.10 16.56
CA LEU A 76 -13.71 -7.16 16.90
C LEU A 76 -13.50 -8.10 15.70
N SER A 77 -12.25 -8.31 15.29
CA SER A 77 -11.91 -9.22 14.18
C SER A 77 -11.65 -10.65 14.67
N LEU A 78 -12.72 -11.46 14.75
CA LEU A 78 -12.62 -12.88 15.09
C LEU A 78 -11.89 -13.69 13.99
N GLY A 79 -11.99 -13.25 12.73
CA GLY A 79 -11.35 -13.90 11.59
C GLY A 79 -9.82 -13.82 11.64
N THR A 80 -9.24 -12.66 11.99
CA THR A 80 -7.79 -12.53 12.10
C THR A 80 -7.23 -13.39 13.23
N GLY A 81 -7.95 -13.50 14.36
CA GLY A 81 -7.57 -14.40 15.46
C GLY A 81 -7.55 -15.87 15.05
N ALA A 82 -8.51 -16.31 14.21
CA ALA A 82 -8.56 -17.69 13.70
C ALA A 82 -7.44 -18.01 12.70
N PHE A 83 -7.08 -17.07 11.81
CA PHE A 83 -6.01 -17.27 10.81
C PHE A 83 -4.59 -17.14 11.39
N MET A 84 -4.41 -16.41 12.50
CA MET A 84 -3.10 -16.23 13.15
C MET A 84 -2.83 -17.25 14.26
N ALA A 85 -3.83 -18.03 14.68
CA ALA A 85 -3.69 -19.10 15.66
C ALA A 85 -3.14 -20.42 15.09
N VAL A 86 -2.92 -20.47 13.76
CA VAL A 86 -2.31 -21.57 13.01
C VAL A 86 -0.93 -21.13 12.54
#